data_AF-A0A9D8FQL4-F1
#
_entry.id   AF-A0A9D8FQL4-F1
#
_cell.length_a   1.000
_cell.length_b   1.000
_cell.length_c   1.000
_cell.angle_alpha   90.00
_cell.angle_beta   90.00
_cell.angle_gamma   90.00
#
_symmetry.space_group_name_H-M   'P 1'
#
loop_
_entity.id
_entity.type
_entity.pdbx_description
1 polymer ?
#
loop_
_entity_poly.entity_id
_entity_poly.type
_entity_poly.pdbx_seq_one_letter_code
_entity_poly.pdbx_strand_id
1 'polypeptide(L)'
;MKTFNPHHSYFVVGAYFNPISFEINDHILFVPSKVVKKVGTIINARGEERYRITTNILKPSKSKWAEYIISKQGLVEAILDKFDEMEKYLK
;
A
#
# COMPACT_ATOMS: atom_id res chain seq x y z
N MET A 1 0.51 -20.16 -10.76
CA MET A 1 1.76 -19.35 -10.76
C MET A 1 1.69 -18.44 -9.54
N LYS A 2 2.62 -18.53 -8.57
CA LYS A 2 2.61 -17.61 -7.40
C LYS A 2 3.07 -16.22 -7.85
N THR A 3 2.14 -15.32 -8.14
CA THR A 3 2.44 -13.99 -8.73
C THR A 3 2.85 -12.94 -7.71
N PHE A 4 2.49 -13.11 -6.44
CA PHE A 4 2.87 -12.17 -5.37
C PHE A 4 4.17 -12.61 -4.68
N ASN A 5 5.25 -11.87 -4.93
CA ASN A 5 6.53 -12.06 -4.25
C ASN A 5 6.91 -10.79 -3.45
N PRO A 6 6.77 -10.80 -2.12
CA PRO A 6 7.06 -9.63 -1.30
C PRO A 6 8.55 -9.30 -1.33
N HIS A 7 8.89 -8.03 -1.45
CA HIS A 7 10.27 -7.54 -1.50
C HIS A 7 10.44 -6.32 -0.59
N HIS A 8 11.66 -6.08 -0.12
CA HIS A 8 11.93 -4.97 0.81
C HIS A 8 11.72 -3.59 0.16
N SER A 9 11.85 -3.49 -1.17
CA SER A 9 11.62 -2.26 -1.93
C SER A 9 10.22 -2.16 -2.55
N TYR A 10 9.35 -3.17 -2.37
CA TYR A 10 8.02 -3.17 -2.99
C TYR A 10 6.93 -2.77 -2.01
N PHE A 11 6.03 -1.90 -2.49
CA PHE A 11 4.88 -1.39 -1.76
C PHE A 11 3.59 -1.69 -2.53
N VAL A 12 2.49 -1.89 -1.80
CA VAL A 12 1.14 -1.95 -2.37
C VAL A 12 0.49 -0.60 -2.13
N VAL A 13 -0.01 0.01 -3.20
CA VAL A 13 -0.67 1.32 -3.17
C VAL A 13 -2.15 1.12 -3.50
N GLY A 14 -3.02 1.62 -2.62
CA GLY A 14 -4.47 1.60 -2.82
C GLY A 14 -5.03 3.02 -2.77
N ALA A 15 -5.64 3.46 -3.87
CA ALA A 15 -6.24 4.79 -3.98
C ALA A 15 -7.74 4.66 -4.26
N TYR A 16 -8.52 5.60 -3.74
CA TYR A 16 -9.94 5.72 -4.04
C TYR A 16 -10.18 6.92 -4.95
N PHE A 17 -10.71 6.68 -6.14
CA PHE A 17 -11.10 7.72 -7.09
C PHE A 17 -12.56 8.11 -6.89
N ASN A 18 -12.81 9.41 -6.69
CA ASN A 18 -14.15 9.97 -6.64
C ASN A 18 -14.57 10.44 -8.04
N PRO A 19 -15.53 9.79 -8.71
CA PRO A 19 -15.95 10.15 -10.06
C PRO A 19 -16.75 11.45 -10.13
N ILE A 20 -17.28 11.95 -9.01
CA ILE A 20 -18.05 13.20 -8.97
C ILE A 20 -17.10 14.40 -9.01
N SER A 21 -16.06 14.38 -8.17
CA SER A 21 -15.06 15.45 -8.13
C SER A 21 -13.91 15.24 -9.13
N PHE A 22 -13.84 14.08 -9.80
CA PHE A 22 -12.72 13.67 -10.66
C PHE A 22 -11.36 13.68 -9.95
N GLU A 23 -11.35 13.41 -8.65
CA GLU A 23 -10.14 13.45 -7.84
C GLU A 23 -9.88 12.14 -7.08
N ILE A 24 -8.61 11.85 -6.85
CA ILE A 24 -8.19 10.83 -5.89
C ILE A 24 -8.34 11.40 -4.48
N ASN A 25 -8.94 10.61 -3.59
CA ASN A 25 -9.07 10.96 -2.18
C ASN A 25 -7.70 11.25 -1.56
N ASP A 26 -7.67 12.15 -0.58
CA ASP A 26 -6.41 12.47 0.10
C ASP A 26 -5.80 11.28 0.85
N HIS A 27 -6.64 10.40 1.40
CA HIS A 27 -6.17 9.21 2.05
C HIS A 27 -5.79 8.13 1.02
N ILE A 28 -4.56 7.66 1.10
CA ILE A 28 -3.99 6.61 0.26
C ILE A 28 -3.47 5.50 1.17
N LEU A 29 -3.82 4.25 0.83
CA LEU A 29 -3.16 3.10 1.43
C LEU A 29 -1.77 2.96 0.82
N PHE A 30 -0.73 2.99 1.65
CA PHE A 30 0.65 2.78 1.25
C PHE A 30 1.32 1.79 2.21
N VAL A 31 1.41 0.53 1.80
CA VAL A 31 1.82 -0.56 2.70
C VAL A 31 2.99 -1.37 2.11
N PRO A 32 4.04 -1.66 2.89
CA PRO A 32 5.12 -2.53 2.42
C PRO A 32 4.60 -3.93 2.05
N SER A 33 5.05 -4.49 0.92
CA SER A 33 4.60 -5.80 0.44
C SER A 33 4.87 -6.94 1.44
N LYS A 34 5.95 -6.85 2.23
CA LYS A 34 6.24 -7.78 3.34
C LYS A 34 5.19 -7.73 4.44
N VAL A 35 4.64 -6.55 4.75
CA VAL A 35 3.55 -6.40 5.72
C VAL A 35 2.29 -7.07 5.18
N VAL A 36 1.98 -6.89 3.90
CA VAL A 36 0.83 -7.55 3.26
C VAL A 36 0.93 -9.08 3.36
N LYS A 37 2.12 -9.66 3.14
CA LYS A 37 2.35 -11.11 3.33
C LYS A 37 2.11 -11.55 4.78
N LYS A 38 2.50 -10.72 5.76
CA LYS A 38 2.47 -11.03 7.19
C LYS A 38 1.06 -10.92 7.79
N VAL A 39 0.31 -9.86 7.46
CA VAL A 39 -0.96 -9.53 8.15
C VAL A 39 -2.17 -9.45 7.20
N GLY A 40 -1.95 -9.63 5.90
CA GLY A 40 -3.02 -9.72 4.91
C GLY A 40 -3.92 -10.91 5.15
N THR A 41 -5.20 -10.76 4.82
CA THR A 41 -6.15 -11.89 4.92
C THR A 41 -5.85 -12.86 3.79
N ILE A 42 -5.49 -14.09 4.13
CA ILE A 42 -5.21 -15.15 3.16
C ILE A 42 -6.52 -15.68 2.59
N ILE A 43 -6.60 -15.80 1.27
CA ILE A 43 -7.72 -16.39 0.56
C ILE A 43 -7.18 -17.45 -0.37
N ASN A 44 -7.66 -18.68 -0.17
CA ASN A 44 -7.36 -19.78 -1.05
C ASN A 44 -8.43 -19.84 -2.14
N ALA A 45 -8.04 -19.59 -3.39
CA ALA A 45 -8.92 -19.67 -4.53
C ALA A 45 -8.25 -20.50 -5.63
N ARG A 46 -8.91 -21.57 -6.08
CA ARG A 46 -8.40 -22.45 -7.16
C ARG A 46 -6.98 -23.00 -6.90
N GLY A 47 -6.68 -23.34 -5.65
CA GLY A 47 -5.36 -23.87 -5.26
C GLY A 47 -4.25 -22.82 -5.13
N GLU A 48 -4.56 -21.53 -5.26
CA GLU A 48 -3.59 -20.44 -5.12
C GLU A 48 -3.86 -19.58 -3.89
N GLU A 49 -2.79 -19.22 -3.18
CA GLU A 49 -2.80 -18.31 -2.04
C GLU A 49 -2.85 -16.86 -2.55
N ARG A 50 -3.87 -16.11 -2.12
CA ARG A 50 -4.04 -14.69 -2.43
C ARG A 50 -4.12 -13.87 -1.16
N TYR A 51 -3.65 -12.64 -1.25
CA TYR A 51 -3.67 -11.68 -0.14
C TYR A 51 -4.76 -10.65 -0.39
N ARG A 52 -5.71 -10.54 0.55
CA ARG A 52 -6.75 -9.51 0.53
C ARG A 52 -6.47 -8.46 1.60
N ILE A 53 -6.58 -7.21 1.18
CA ILE A 53 -6.66 -6.04 2.05
C ILE A 53 -8.11 -5.56 2.03
N THR A 54 -8.65 -5.26 3.21
CA THR A 54 -9.98 -4.69 3.38
C THR A 54 -9.86 -3.58 4.39
N THR A 55 -10.11 -2.35 3.95
CA THR A 55 -9.99 -1.15 4.77
C THR A 55 -10.96 -0.09 4.28
N ASN A 56 -11.39 0.80 5.18
CA ASN A 56 -12.14 2.00 4.82
C ASN A 56 -11.19 3.18 4.76
N ILE A 57 -10.87 3.62 3.55
CA ILE A 57 -9.96 4.74 3.29
C ILE A 57 -10.52 6.07 3.83
N LEU A 58 -11.85 6.23 3.87
CA LEU A 58 -12.51 7.46 4.34
C LEU A 58 -12.61 7.55 5.88
N LYS A 59 -12.46 6.43 6.59
CA LYS A 59 -12.53 6.36 8.07
C LYS A 59 -11.46 5.39 8.59
N PRO A 60 -10.18 5.79 8.57
CA PRO A 60 -9.06 4.89 8.82
C PRO A 60 -9.00 4.37 10.27
N SER A 61 -9.49 5.14 11.25
CA SER A 61 -9.25 4.92 12.69
C SER A 61 -9.70 3.58 13.28
N LYS A 62 -10.51 2.78 12.57
CA LYS A 62 -10.97 1.46 13.04
C LYS A 62 -10.35 0.27 12.30
N SER A 63 -9.41 0.52 11.39
CA SER A 63 -8.81 -0.52 10.54
C SER A 63 -7.44 -0.95 11.06
N LYS A 64 -7.12 -2.26 10.95
CA LYS A 64 -5.75 -2.75 11.16
C LYS A 64 -4.73 -2.17 10.17
N TRP A 65 -5.23 -1.51 9.12
CA TRP A 65 -4.43 -0.85 8.10
C TRP A 65 -4.30 0.66 8.33
N ALA A 66 -4.86 1.20 9.42
CA ALA A 66 -4.90 2.64 9.70
C ALA A 66 -3.52 3.29 9.67
N GLU A 67 -2.51 2.62 10.25
CA GLU A 67 -1.13 3.10 10.30
C GLU A 67 -0.46 3.22 8.93
N TYR A 68 -1.01 2.53 7.91
CA TYR A 68 -0.52 2.56 6.53
C TYR A 68 -1.37 3.45 5.62
N ILE A 69 -2.30 4.23 6.19
CA ILE A 69 -3.08 5.21 5.45
C ILE A 69 -2.42 6.56 5.62
N ILE A 70 -1.91 7.11 4.53
CA ILE A 70 -1.17 8.37 4.47
C ILE A 70 -1.91 9.37 3.59
N SER A 71 -1.54 10.65 3.67
CA SER A 71 -2.05 11.67 2.74
C SER A 71 -1.39 11.56 1.36
N LYS A 72 -1.93 12.26 0.35
CA LYS A 72 -1.27 12.42 -0.95
C LYS A 72 0.13 13.02 -0.81
N GLN A 73 0.26 14.03 0.05
CA GLN A 73 1.53 14.68 0.35
C GLN A 73 2.53 13.69 0.98
N GLY A 74 2.07 12.91 1.97
CA GLY A 74 2.92 11.90 2.62
C GLY A 74 3.40 10.81 1.66
N LEU A 75 2.61 10.48 0.62
CA LEU A 75 3.06 9.56 -0.43
C LEU A 75 4.22 10.14 -1.24
N VAL A 76 4.12 11.42 -1.62
CA VAL A 76 5.19 12.10 -2.37
C VAL A 76 6.47 12.12 -1.55
N GLU A 77 6.38 12.51 -0.28
CA GLU A 77 7.51 12.52 0.65
C GLU A 77 8.15 11.13 0.78
N ALA A 78 7.34 10.08 0.99
CA ALA A 78 7.83 8.72 1.09
C ALA A 78 8.53 8.22 -0.19
N ILE A 79 8.13 8.70 -1.36
CA ILE A 79 8.78 8.38 -2.64
C ILE A 79 10.12 9.12 -2.77
N LEU A 80 10.15 10.42 -2.43
CA LEU A 80 11.36 11.23 -2.47
C LEU A 80 12.42 10.67 -1.51
N ASP A 81 12.03 10.31 -0.30
CA ASP A 81 12.92 9.67 0.68
C ASP A 81 13.57 8.40 0.14
N LYS A 82 12.86 7.63 -0.70
CA LYS A 82 13.39 6.41 -1.32
C LYS A 82 14.39 6.73 -2.42
N PHE A 83 14.17 7.79 -3.20
CA PHE A 83 15.17 8.25 -4.17
C PHE A 83 16.43 8.74 -3.46
N ASP A 84 16.31 9.54 -2.41
CA ASP A 84 17.44 10.02 -1.61
C ASP A 84 18.23 8.86 -0.97
N GLU A 85 17.53 7.82 -0.50
CA GLU A 85 18.17 6.60 -0.01
C GLU A 85 18.97 5.89 -1.11
N MET A 86 18.41 5.76 -2.31
CA MET A 86 19.10 5.13 -3.44
C MET A 86 20.33 5.92 -3.89
N GLU A 87 20.28 7.24 -3.89
CA GLU A 87 21.41 8.09 -4.25
C GLU A 87 22.63 7.89 -3.33
N LYS A 88 22.41 7.57 -2.04
CA LYS A 88 23.51 7.30 -1.10
C LYS A 88 24.34 6.08 -1.48
N TYR A 89 23.76 5.12 -2.20
CA TYR A 89 24.44 3.88 -2.62
C TYR A 89 24.97 3.94 -4.06
N LEU A 90 24.64 5.00 -4.80
CA LEU A 90 25.10 5.23 -6.19
C LEU A 90 26.30 6.18 -6.28
N LYS A 91 26.73 6.76 -5.15
CA LYS A 91 28.00 7.51 -5.01
C LYS A 91 29.13 6.57 -4.62
#